data_AF-N0AYD7-F1
#
_entry.id   AF-N0AYD7-F1
#
_cell.length_a   1.000
_cell.length_b   1.000
_cell.length_c   1.000
_cell.angle_alpha   90.00
_cell.angle_beta   90.00
_cell.angle_gamma   90.00
#
_symmetry.space_group_name_H-M   'P 1'
#
loop_
_entity.id
_entity.type
_entity.pdbx_description
1 polymer ?
#
loop_
_entity_poly.entity_id
_entity_poly.type
_entity_poly.pdbx_seq_one_letter_code
_entity_poly.pdbx_strand_id
1 'polypeptide(L)'
;MDIHPYAKIMAVADVYDAVTSSRSYRPAMLPHKGFEILYSGAGTHFETELVQIFKKSVIMYPVGITVTLSTGETGFVVKIMVISQNALLFVLSKKMV
;
A
#
# COMPACT_ATOMS: atom_id res chain seq x y z
N MET A 1 -24.22 16.54 7.07
CA MET A 1 -23.21 17.59 6.79
C MET A 1 -22.29 17.00 5.73
N ASP A 2 -22.32 17.54 4.52
CA ASP A 2 -21.47 17.01 3.44
C ASP A 2 -20.05 17.50 3.62
N ILE A 3 -19.10 16.57 3.61
CA ILE A 3 -17.67 16.89 3.64
C ILE A 3 -17.25 17.24 2.21
N HIS A 4 -16.49 18.33 2.05
CA HIS A 4 -15.98 18.76 0.76
C HIS A 4 -15.18 17.61 0.08
N PRO A 5 -15.35 17.34 -1.24
CA PRO A 5 -14.68 16.23 -1.91
C PRO A 5 -13.15 16.20 -1.70
N TYR A 6 -12.48 17.35 -1.80
CA TYR A 6 -11.04 17.43 -1.51
C TYR A 6 -10.67 17.06 -0.07
N ALA A 7 -11.52 17.37 0.91
CA ALA A 7 -11.26 16.98 2.29
C ALA A 7 -11.37 15.45 2.47
N LYS A 8 -12.26 14.77 1.73
CA LYS A 8 -12.36 13.31 1.73
C LYS A 8 -11.10 12.66 1.12
N ILE A 9 -10.58 13.22 0.03
CA ILE A 9 -9.32 12.77 -0.58
C ILE A 9 -8.14 12.97 0.38
N MET A 10 -8.05 14.16 0.99
CA MET A 10 -7.00 14.47 1.96
C MET A 10 -7.05 13.54 3.17
N ALA A 11 -8.23 13.16 3.66
CA ALA A 11 -8.36 12.24 4.78
C ALA A 11 -7.72 10.87 4.50
N VAL A 12 -7.88 10.34 3.29
CA VAL A 12 -7.23 9.07 2.89
C VAL A 12 -5.71 9.21 2.83
N ALA A 13 -5.22 10.28 2.19
CA ALA A 13 -3.79 10.53 2.05
C ALA A 13 -3.11 10.81 3.41
N ASP A 14 -3.74 11.60 4.27
CA ASP A 14 -3.25 11.96 5.60
C ASP A 14 -3.12 10.74 6.51
N VAL A 15 -4.14 9.87 6.54
CA VAL A 15 -4.07 8.65 7.33
C VAL A 15 -2.98 7.71 6.83
N TYR A 16 -2.83 7.57 5.51
CA TYR A 16 -1.78 6.75 4.93
C TYR A 16 -0.38 7.28 5.26
N ASP A 17 -0.15 8.57 5.06
CA ASP A 17 1.13 9.21 5.37
C ASP A 17 1.43 9.10 6.87
N ALA A 18 0.44 9.38 7.72
CA ALA A 18 0.63 9.31 9.16
C ALA A 18 1.13 7.94 9.63
N VAL A 19 0.65 6.84 9.04
CA VAL A 19 1.05 5.45 9.40
C VAL A 19 2.31 4.97 8.71
N THR A 20 2.61 5.45 7.51
CA THR A 20 3.80 5.04 6.74
C THR A 20 5.02 5.94 6.95
N SER A 21 4.85 7.10 7.58
CA SER A 21 5.95 8.00 7.95
C SER A 21 6.53 7.65 9.33
N SER A 22 7.86 7.72 9.45
CA SER A 22 8.56 7.51 10.73
C SER A 22 8.28 8.67 11.67
N ARG A 23 8.02 8.37 12.95
CA ARG A 23 7.88 9.38 14.00
C ARG A 23 8.87 9.09 15.12
N SER A 24 9.17 10.10 15.94
CA SER A 24 10.12 9.96 17.06
C SER A 24 9.80 8.80 18.02
N TYR A 25 8.51 8.44 18.14
CA TYR A 25 8.01 7.41 19.05
C TYR A 25 7.59 6.10 18.37
N ARG A 26 7.66 6.00 17.03
CA ARG A 26 7.32 4.74 16.33
C ARG A 26 8.01 4.61 14.97
N PRO A 27 8.43 3.40 14.58
CA PRO A 27 8.89 3.14 13.23
C PRO A 27 7.73 3.30 12.22
N ALA A 28 8.10 3.64 10.99
CA ALA A 28 7.19 3.64 9.85
C ALA A 28 6.58 2.25 9.64
N MET A 29 5.27 2.17 9.38
CA MET A 29 4.67 0.94 8.87
C MET A 29 5.05 0.72 7.41
N LEU A 30 5.17 -0.54 7.01
CA LEU A 30 5.37 -0.87 5.60
C LEU A 30 4.17 -0.41 4.76
N PRO A 31 4.38 0.02 3.50
CA PRO A 31 3.32 0.52 2.62
C PRO A 31 2.07 -0.38 2.55
N HIS A 32 2.26 -1.70 2.47
CA HIS A 32 1.16 -2.65 2.42
C HIS A 32 0.36 -2.71 3.74
N LYS A 33 1.01 -2.52 4.89
CA LYS A 33 0.35 -2.41 6.20
C LYS A 33 -0.43 -1.11 6.34
N GLY A 34 0.07 0.00 5.80
CA GLY A 34 -0.68 1.24 5.72
C GLY A 34 -1.98 1.09 4.91
N PHE A 35 -1.93 0.33 3.82
CA PHE A 35 -3.11 0.00 3.03
C PHE A 35 -4.10 -0.91 3.77
N GLU A 36 -3.64 -1.88 4.56
CA GLU A 36 -4.53 -2.70 5.40
C GLU A 36 -5.43 -1.80 6.29
N ILE A 37 -4.87 -0.76 6.90
CA ILE A 37 -5.62 0.21 7.71
C ILE A 37 -6.67 0.95 6.90
N LEU A 38 -6.31 1.44 5.70
CA LEU A 38 -7.26 2.12 4.82
C LEU A 38 -8.41 1.20 4.39
N TYR A 39 -8.12 -0.06 4.06
CA TYR A 39 -9.15 -1.03 3.67
C TYR A 39 -10.07 -1.38 4.83
N SER A 40 -9.54 -1.52 6.06
CA SER A 40 -10.38 -1.75 7.24
C SER A 40 -11.34 -0.60 7.52
N GLY A 41 -10.99 0.63 7.13
CA GLY A 41 -11.85 1.81 7.24
C GLY A 41 -12.72 2.10 6.00
N ALA A 42 -12.60 1.32 4.93
CA ALA A 42 -13.35 1.56 3.70
C ALA A 42 -14.84 1.22 3.89
N GLY A 43 -15.72 2.12 3.44
CA GLY A 43 -17.17 2.02 3.62
C GLY A 43 -17.68 2.51 4.98
N THR A 44 -16.79 2.81 5.93
CA THR A 44 -17.15 3.35 7.25
C THR A 44 -16.53 4.74 7.47
N HIS A 45 -15.19 4.81 7.49
CA HIS A 45 -14.44 6.05 7.69
C HIS A 45 -14.06 6.73 6.38
N PHE A 46 -13.90 5.94 5.31
CA PHE A 46 -13.55 6.42 3.98
C PHE A 46 -14.55 5.92 2.95
N GLU A 47 -14.79 6.73 1.93
CA GLU A 47 -15.47 6.23 0.73
C GLU A 47 -14.61 5.18 0.05
N THR A 48 -15.18 3.99 -0.17
CA THR A 48 -14.47 2.85 -0.78
C THR A 48 -13.84 3.23 -2.11
N GLU A 49 -14.52 4.05 -2.92
CA GLU A 49 -14.00 4.52 -4.20
C GLU A 49 -12.69 5.31 -4.04
N LEU A 50 -12.62 6.23 -3.07
CA LEU A 50 -11.42 7.03 -2.83
C LEU A 50 -10.24 6.17 -2.39
N VAL A 51 -10.46 5.15 -1.56
CA VAL A 51 -9.42 4.18 -1.18
C VAL A 51 -8.92 3.42 -2.40
N GLN A 52 -9.82 3.02 -3.32
CA GLN A 52 -9.45 2.33 -4.57
C GLN A 52 -8.69 3.25 -5.54
N ILE A 53 -9.05 4.53 -5.63
CA ILE A 53 -8.32 5.52 -6.43
C ILE A 53 -6.92 5.74 -5.83
N PHE A 54 -6.83 5.91 -4.51
CA PHE A 54 -5.55 6.10 -3.83
C PHE A 54 -4.61 4.90 -4.01
N LYS A 55 -5.13 3.68 -3.94
CA LYS A 55 -4.38 2.44 -4.25
C LYS A 55 -3.69 2.48 -5.61
N LYS A 56 -4.34 3.05 -6.63
CA LYS A 56 -3.76 3.15 -7.98
C LYS A 56 -2.62 4.18 -8.06
N SER A 57 -2.52 5.06 -7.08
CA SER A 57 -1.58 6.17 -7.05
C SER A 57 -0.30 5.86 -6.26
N VAL A 58 -0.30 4.79 -5.44
CA VAL A 58 0.83 4.44 -4.56
C VAL A 58 1.30 3.01 -4.81
N ILE A 59 2.61 2.84 -4.92
CA ILE A 59 3.26 1.55 -5.11
C ILE A 59 3.55 0.91 -3.74
N MET A 60 2.88 -0.21 -3.43
CA MET A 60 3.11 -0.96 -2.18
C MET A 60 4.45 -1.70 -2.15
N TYR A 61 4.91 -2.16 -3.30
CA TYR A 61 6.10 -3.00 -3.45
C TYR A 61 6.98 -2.45 -4.58
N PRO A 62 7.86 -1.48 -4.31
CA PRO A 62 8.75 -0.91 -5.32
C PRO A 62 9.73 -1.94 -5.88
N VAL A 63 10.20 -1.72 -7.11
CA VAL A 63 11.26 -2.53 -7.71
C VAL A 63 12.52 -2.47 -6.84
N GLY A 64 13.18 -3.61 -6.66
CA GLY A 64 14.43 -3.73 -5.92
C GLY A 64 14.28 -4.14 -4.46
N ILE A 65 13.06 -4.22 -3.92
CA ILE A 65 12.88 -4.75 -2.55
C ILE A 65 12.84 -6.28 -2.54
N THR A 66 13.26 -6.84 -1.41
CA THR A 66 13.08 -8.26 -1.09
C THR A 66 11.69 -8.47 -0.48
N VAL A 67 11.01 -9.53 -0.93
CA VAL A 67 9.70 -9.95 -0.40
C VAL A 67 9.72 -11.44 -0.07
N THR A 68 8.93 -11.84 0.92
CA THR A 68 8.63 -13.24 1.19
C THR A 68 7.27 -13.58 0.59
N LEU A 69 7.26 -14.61 -0.25
CA LEU A 69 6.06 -15.11 -0.90
C LEU A 69 5.21 -15.93 0.07
N SER A 70 3.94 -16.16 -0.28
CA SER A 70 3.06 -17.04 0.49
C SER A 70 3.55 -18.50 0.54
N THR A 71 4.44 -18.89 -0.38
CA THR A 71 5.14 -20.18 -0.37
C THR A 71 6.24 -20.27 0.70
N GLY A 72 6.60 -19.15 1.35
CA GLY A 72 7.73 -19.03 2.26
C GLY A 72 9.06 -18.73 1.56
N GLU A 73 9.10 -18.77 0.23
CA GLU A 73 10.29 -18.42 -0.53
C GLU A 73 10.56 -16.91 -0.50
N THR A 74 11.83 -16.54 -0.59
CA THR A 74 12.25 -15.15 -0.69
C THR A 74 12.60 -14.81 -2.15
N GLY A 75 12.26 -13.61 -2.59
CA GLY A 75 12.70 -13.11 -3.89
C GLY A 75 12.67 -11.59 -3.99
N PHE A 76 13.00 -11.09 -5.18
CA PHE A 76 13.11 -9.65 -5.44
C PHE A 76 12.05 -9.17 -6.42
N VAL A 77 11.51 -7.97 -6.18
CA VAL A 77 10.61 -7.31 -7.13
C VAL A 77 11.42 -6.79 -8.31
N VAL A 78 11.30 -7.42 -9.48
CA VAL A 78 12.05 -7.00 -10.69
C VAL A 78 11.23 -6.15 -11.65
N LYS A 79 9.90 -6.22 -11.55
CA LYS A 79 9.00 -5.49 -12.43
C LYS A 79 7.65 -5.30 -11.75
N ILE A 80 7.08 -4.11 -11.93
CA ILE A 80 5.71 -3.80 -11.54
C ILE A 80 4.89 -3.74 -12.82
N MET A 81 3.91 -4.64 -12.95
CA MET A 81 2.87 -4.50 -13.96
C MET A 81 1.60 -4.01 -13.28
N VAL A 82 1.12 -2.84 -13.70
CA VAL A 82 -0.17 -2.32 -13.26
C VAL A 82 -1.25 -2.88 -14.19
N ILE A 83 -1.68 -4.11 -13.92
CA ILE A 83 -2.80 -4.75 -14.62
C ILE A 83 -3.90 -4.92 -13.58
N SER A 84 -4.88 -3.99 -13.55
CA SER A 84 -6.10 -4.01 -12.71
C SER A 84 -5.99 -4.54 -11.27
N GLN A 85 -6.19 -3.66 -10.28
CA GLN A 85 -6.37 -3.94 -8.84
C GLN A 85 -5.28 -4.78 -8.12
N ASN A 86 -4.40 -5.52 -8.78
CA ASN A 86 -3.30 -6.28 -8.20
C ASN A 86 -2.03 -6.01 -9.01
N ALA A 87 -0.96 -5.59 -8.35
CA ALA A 87 0.35 -5.57 -8.99
C ALA A 87 0.76 -7.03 -9.21
N LEU A 88 0.93 -7.43 -10.46
CA LEU A 88 1.59 -8.70 -10.74
C LEU A 88 3.08 -8.48 -10.42
N LEU A 89 3.53 -8.94 -9.27
CA LEU A 89 4.94 -8.93 -8.92
C LEU A 89 5.61 -10.07 -9.67
N PHE A 90 6.50 -9.73 -10.60
CA PHE A 90 7.50 -10.69 -11.02
C PHE A 90 8.52 -10.79 -9.90
N VAL A 91 8.47 -11.92 -9.18
CA VAL A 91 9.45 -12.26 -8.15
C VAL A 91 10.32 -13.37 -8.72
N LEU A 92 11.61 -13.09 -8.89
CA LEU A 92 12.57 -14.15 -9.15
C LEU A 92 12.93 -14.78 -7.80
N SER A 93 12.46 -16.00 -7.56
CA SER A 93 12.99 -16.86 -6.47
C SER A 93 14.39 -17.29 -6.90
N LYS A 94 15.41 -16.64 -6.34
CA LYS A 94 16.78 -17.18 -6.37
C LYS A 94 17.17 -17.47 -4.93
N LYS A 95 17.33 -18.75 -4.63
CA LYS A 95 18.16 -19.23 -3.53
C LYS A 95 19.56 -18.67 -3.78
N MET A 96 19.95 -17.62 -3.06
CA MET A 96 21.31 -17.10 -3.10
C MET A 96 22.08 -17.75 -1.95
N VAL A 97 22.75 -18.85 -2.31
CA VAL A 97 23.61 -19.73 -1.50
C VAL A 97 22.88 -20.60 -0.48
#